data_AF-A0A952FUX2-F1
#
_entry.id   AF-A0A952FUX2-F1
#
_cell.length_a   1.000
_cell.length_b   1.000
_cell.length_c   1.000
_cell.angle_alpha   90.00
_cell.angle_beta   90.00
_cell.angle_gamma   90.00
#
_symmetry.space_group_name_H-M   'P 1'
#
loop_
_entity.id
_entity.type
_entity.pdbx_description
1 polymer ?
#
loop_
_entity_poly.entity_id
_entity_poly.type
_entity_poly.pdbx_seq_one_letter_code
_entity_poly.pdbx_strand_id
1 'polypeptide(L)'
;MATYDFDAIVIGSGISGGWAAKELCEKGMKVLMLDRGRMVEHRKDYITEGKGPWQLPYRGNLPPAEVERDYVMAKWGGANLTGQTHYYNNDRLNPIDFENS
;
A
#
# COMPACT_ATOMS: atom_id res chain seq x y z
N MET A 1 -15.35 -16.75 -21.91
CA MET A 1 -14.23 -16.27 -21.07
C MET A 1 -13.72 -14.99 -21.67
N ALA A 2 -13.44 -13.97 -20.86
CA ALA A 2 -12.74 -12.79 -21.36
C ALA A 2 -11.26 -13.15 -21.56
N THR A 3 -10.72 -12.89 -22.75
CA THR A 3 -9.30 -13.05 -23.03
C THR A 3 -8.59 -11.78 -22.61
N TYR A 4 -7.78 -11.87 -21.55
CA TYR A 4 -6.96 -10.75 -21.09
C TYR A 4 -5.59 -10.84 -21.74
N ASP A 5 -5.33 -9.91 -22.65
CA ASP A 5 -4.06 -9.81 -23.37
C ASP A 5 -3.33 -8.54 -22.90
N PHE A 6 -2.08 -8.68 -22.44
CA PHE A 6 -1.25 -7.59 -21.92
C PHE A 6 0.20 -7.86 -22.33
N ASP A 7 0.94 -6.82 -22.70
CA ASP A 7 2.36 -6.96 -23.07
C ASP A 7 3.26 -7.05 -21.83
N ALA A 8 2.82 -6.44 -20.72
CA ALA A 8 3.55 -6.44 -19.46
C ALA A 8 2.61 -6.38 -18.26
N ILE A 9 3.05 -6.98 -17.15
CA ILE A 9 2.38 -6.91 -15.86
C ILE A 9 3.33 -6.28 -14.85
N VAL A 10 2.88 -5.24 -14.16
CA VAL A 10 3.60 -4.55 -13.09
C VAL A 10 2.93 -4.87 -11.76
N ILE A 11 3.68 -5.47 -10.83
CA ILE A 11 3.20 -5.80 -9.49
C ILE A 11 3.71 -4.73 -8.51
N GLY A 12 2.78 -4.00 -7.91
CA GLY A 12 3.01 -2.85 -7.04
C GLY A 12 2.89 -1.52 -7.79
N SER A 13 2.08 -0.61 -7.23
CA SER A 13 1.88 0.76 -7.71
C SER A 13 2.69 1.81 -6.94
N GLY A 14 3.68 1.35 -6.16
CA GLY A 14 4.65 2.22 -5.50
C GLY A 14 5.48 3.05 -6.48
N ILE A 15 6.41 3.84 -5.96
CA ILE A 15 7.22 4.81 -6.74
C ILE A 15 7.84 4.17 -7.99
N SER A 16 8.52 3.04 -7.82
CA SER A 16 9.19 2.33 -8.93
C SER A 16 8.21 1.67 -9.89
N GLY A 17 7.11 1.10 -9.39
CA GLY A 17 6.11 0.43 -10.21
C GLY A 17 5.33 1.41 -11.09
N GLY A 18 4.94 2.56 -10.53
CA GLY A 18 4.33 3.65 -11.28
C GLY A 18 5.26 4.20 -12.37
N TRP A 19 6.56 4.35 -12.07
CA TRP A 19 7.54 4.76 -13.08
C TRP A 19 7.70 3.72 -14.19
N ALA A 20 7.81 2.44 -13.84
CA ALA A 20 7.89 1.36 -14.83
C ALA A 20 6.64 1.32 -15.72
N ALA A 21 5.45 1.40 -15.12
CA ALA A 21 4.19 1.43 -15.86
C ALA A 21 4.12 2.64 -16.81
N LYS A 22 4.51 3.84 -16.37
CA LYS A 22 4.61 5.04 -17.21
C LYS A 22 5.49 4.79 -18.43
N GLU A 23 6.74 4.37 -18.22
CA GLU A 23 7.71 4.20 -19.31
C GLU A 23 7.28 3.13 -20.33
N LEU A 24 6.64 2.04 -19.86
CA LEU A 24 6.10 1.00 -20.75
C LEU A 24 4.89 1.49 -21.55
N CYS A 25 3.95 2.19 -20.90
CA CYS A 25 2.79 2.77 -21.56
C CYS A 25 3.18 3.83 -22.60
N GLU A 26 4.17 4.68 -22.30
CA GLU A 26 4.70 5.69 -23.26
C GLU A 26 5.35 5.06 -24.49
N LYS A 27 5.80 3.81 -24.40
CA LYS A 27 6.29 3.01 -25.52
C LYS A 27 5.19 2.28 -26.29
N GLY A 28 3.92 2.49 -25.93
CA GLY A 28 2.76 1.92 -26.61
C GLY A 28 2.35 0.52 -26.12
N MET A 29 2.92 0.03 -25.01
CA MET A 29 2.59 -1.28 -24.46
C MET A 29 1.28 -1.23 -23.65
N LYS A 30 0.50 -2.31 -23.72
CA LYS A 30 -0.69 -2.52 -22.88
C LYS A 30 -0.27 -3.15 -21.55
N VAL A 31 -0.22 -2.34 -20.50
CA VAL A 31 0.29 -2.75 -19.19
C VAL A 31 -0.86 -3.01 -18.20
N LEU A 32 -0.84 -4.17 -17.53
CA LEU A 32 -1.65 -4.43 -16.34
C LEU A 32 -0.84 -4.07 -15.10
N MET A 33 -1.37 -3.19 -14.25
CA MET A 33 -0.77 -2.91 -12.94
C MET A 33 -1.66 -3.45 -11.83
N LEU A 34 -1.06 -4.19 -10.90
CA LEU A 34 -1.74 -4.79 -9.76
C LEU A 34 -1.12 -4.25 -8.47
N ASP A 35 -1.93 -3.83 -7.52
CA ASP A 35 -1.49 -3.50 -6.18
C ASP A 35 -2.41 -4.20 -5.17
N ARG A 36 -1.86 -4.58 -4.02
CA ARG A 36 -2.63 -5.17 -2.92
C ARG A 36 -3.45 -4.11 -2.19
N GLY A 37 -3.02 -2.85 -2.20
CA GLY A 37 -3.67 -1.74 -1.51
C GLY A 37 -4.97 -1.30 -2.17
N ARG A 38 -5.78 -0.54 -1.43
CA ARG A 38 -6.95 0.15 -2.02
C ARG A 38 -6.51 1.33 -2.88
N MET A 39 -7.36 1.77 -3.80
CA MET A 39 -7.18 3.04 -4.49
C MET A 39 -7.18 4.20 -3.48
N VAL A 40 -6.19 5.08 -3.59
CA VAL A 40 -6.04 6.30 -2.77
C VAL A 40 -5.94 7.48 -3.72
N GLU A 41 -6.87 8.42 -3.62
CA GLU A 41 -6.91 9.63 -4.43
C GLU A 41 -6.33 10.82 -3.65
N HIS A 42 -5.34 11.51 -4.25
CA HIS A 42 -4.78 12.73 -3.66
C HIS A 42 -5.87 13.78 -3.40
N ARG A 43 -5.78 14.50 -2.27
CA ARG A 43 -6.74 15.49 -1.73
C ARG A 43 -8.08 14.94 -1.23
N LYS A 44 -8.50 13.76 -1.67
CA LYS A 44 -9.75 13.13 -1.20
C LYS A 44 -9.50 12.20 -0.02
N ASP A 45 -8.53 11.30 -0.16
CA ASP A 45 -8.25 10.27 0.84
C ASP A 45 -7.19 10.68 1.87
N TYR A 46 -6.62 11.90 1.74
CA TYR A 46 -5.53 12.41 2.57
C TYR A 46 -6.04 12.91 3.94
N ILE A 47 -6.74 12.05 4.67
CA ILE A 47 -7.51 12.40 5.88
C ILE A 47 -6.66 12.85 7.09
N THR A 48 -5.36 12.61 7.05
CA THR A 48 -4.39 12.95 8.12
C THR A 48 -3.38 14.01 7.71
N GLU A 49 -3.45 14.48 6.46
CA GLU A 49 -2.57 15.53 5.94
C GLU A 49 -2.75 16.83 6.73
N GLY A 50 -1.64 17.47 7.09
CA GLY A 50 -1.62 18.72 7.85
C GLY A 50 -2.01 18.60 9.33
N LYS A 51 -2.34 17.41 9.84
CA LYS A 51 -2.64 17.21 11.27
C LYS A 51 -1.35 17.11 12.09
N GLY A 52 -1.29 17.87 13.18
CA GLY A 52 -0.20 17.75 14.16
C GLY A 52 -0.31 16.46 14.98
N PRO A 53 0.79 15.96 15.57
CA PRO A 53 0.78 14.73 16.36
C PRO A 53 -0.27 14.71 17.49
N TRP A 54 -0.56 15.86 18.11
CA TRP A 54 -1.56 15.98 19.19
C TRP A 54 -3.01 15.77 18.72
N GLN A 55 -3.28 15.86 17.42
CA GLN A 55 -4.59 15.61 16.83
C GLN A 55 -4.78 14.14 16.42
N LEU A 56 -3.69 13.35 16.44
CA LEU A 56 -3.71 11.95 16.08
C LEU A 56 -3.83 11.08 17.33
N PRO A 57 -4.53 9.92 17.23
CA PRO A 57 -4.53 8.94 18.31
C PRO A 57 -3.11 8.58 18.74
N TYR A 58 -2.92 8.42 20.05
CA TYR A 58 -1.64 8.00 20.64
C TYR A 58 -0.44 8.87 20.21
N ARG A 59 -0.69 10.14 19.90
CA ARG A 59 0.30 11.10 19.40
C ARG A 59 1.03 10.64 18.13
N GLY A 60 0.35 9.87 17.29
CA GLY A 60 0.90 9.40 16.03
C GLY A 60 1.47 7.98 16.05
N ASN A 61 1.64 7.34 17.22
CA ASN A 61 2.23 6.00 17.32
C ASN A 61 1.16 4.93 17.52
N LEU A 62 1.16 3.86 16.74
CA LEU A 62 0.27 2.73 17.04
C LEU A 62 0.63 2.08 18.38
N PRO A 63 -0.36 1.59 19.15
CA PRO A 63 -0.10 0.75 20.31
C PRO A 63 0.67 -0.50 19.89
N PRO A 64 1.69 -0.95 20.65
CA PRO A 64 2.47 -2.13 20.29
C PRO A 64 1.60 -3.36 20.01
N ALA A 65 0.60 -3.63 20.86
CA ALA A 65 -0.31 -4.76 20.70
C ALA A 65 -1.09 -4.75 19.36
N GLU A 66 -1.44 -3.58 18.83
CA GLU A 66 -2.11 -3.47 17.52
C GLU A 66 -1.13 -3.75 16.37
N VAL A 67 0.11 -3.27 16.48
CA VAL A 67 1.16 -3.60 15.53
C VAL A 67 1.39 -5.12 15.48
N GLU A 68 1.48 -5.78 16.63
CA GLU A 68 1.69 -7.23 16.68
C GLU A 68 0.52 -8.04 16.14
N ARG A 69 -0.71 -7.54 16.31
CA ARG A 69 -1.91 -8.25 15.88
C ARG A 69 -2.21 -8.06 14.40
N ASP A 70 -2.12 -6.83 13.90
CA ASP A 70 -2.71 -6.43 12.62
C ASP A 70 -1.69 -5.92 11.59
N TYR A 71 -0.49 -5.50 12.02
CA TYR A 71 0.52 -4.87 11.15
C TYR A 71 1.93 -5.39 11.46
N VAL A 72 2.08 -6.71 11.53
CA VAL A 72 3.34 -7.38 11.90
C VAL A 72 4.50 -6.94 11.01
N MET A 73 4.25 -6.71 9.72
CA MET A 73 5.28 -6.28 8.78
C MET A 73 5.79 -4.88 9.07
N ALA A 74 4.96 -4.02 9.67
CA ALA A 74 5.35 -2.67 10.02
C ALA A 74 6.35 -2.61 11.20
N LYS A 75 6.56 -3.71 11.94
CA LYS A 75 7.69 -3.86 12.89
C LYS A 75 9.05 -3.66 12.22
N TRP A 76 9.19 -4.13 10.98
CA TRP A 76 10.45 -4.09 10.23
C TRP A 76 10.51 -2.94 9.24
N GLY A 77 9.36 -2.42 8.82
CA GLY A 77 9.24 -1.35 7.81
C GLY A 77 9.05 0.07 8.34
N GLY A 78 8.94 0.27 9.66
CA GLY A 78 8.79 1.62 10.26
C GLY A 78 7.43 2.28 10.00
N ALA A 79 6.42 1.50 9.60
CA ALA A 79 5.11 1.98 9.15
C ALA A 79 4.04 1.99 10.28
N ASN A 80 4.46 2.12 11.55
CA ASN A 80 3.58 1.99 12.72
C ASN A 80 2.92 3.32 13.15
N LEU A 81 2.56 4.17 12.19
CA LEU A 81 2.04 5.49 12.47
C LEU A 81 0.51 5.54 12.33
N THR A 82 -0.18 6.00 13.36
CA THR A 82 -1.66 6.12 13.34
C THR A 82 -2.16 7.02 12.21
N GLY A 83 -1.33 7.97 11.78
CA GLY A 83 -1.60 8.83 10.64
C GLY A 83 -1.42 8.21 9.25
N GLN A 84 -0.92 6.98 9.14
CA GLN A 84 -0.61 6.32 7.86
C GLN A 84 -1.19 4.91 7.74
N THR A 85 -1.48 4.26 8.87
CA THR A 85 -1.91 2.85 8.92
C THR A 85 -3.21 2.54 8.20
N HIS A 86 -4.08 3.54 8.00
CA HIS A 86 -5.28 3.41 7.17
C HIS A 86 -5.01 3.34 5.65
N TYR A 87 -3.75 3.51 5.22
CA TYR A 87 -3.31 3.21 3.86
C TYR A 87 -2.69 1.82 3.73
N TYR A 88 -2.34 1.18 4.84
CA TYR A 88 -1.71 -0.13 4.83
C TYR A 88 -2.76 -1.23 4.93
N ASN A 89 -2.46 -2.35 4.27
CA ASN A 89 -3.28 -3.55 4.42
C ASN A 89 -3.07 -4.15 5.80
N ASN A 90 -4.17 -4.65 6.38
CA ASN A 90 -4.12 -5.43 7.60
C ASN A 90 -3.55 -6.83 7.28
N ASP A 91 -2.42 -7.16 7.91
CA ASP A 91 -1.67 -8.40 7.68
C ASP A 91 -2.41 -9.63 8.20
N ARG A 92 -3.23 -9.48 9.24
CA ARG A 92 -4.06 -10.57 9.77
C ARG A 92 -5.22 -10.92 8.85
N LEU A 93 -5.81 -9.92 8.19
CA LEU A 93 -6.89 -10.15 7.21
C LEU A 93 -6.36 -10.54 5.84
N ASN A 94 -5.12 -10.17 5.54
CA ASN A 94 -4.44 -10.46 4.27
C ASN A 94 -3.08 -11.11 4.60
N PRO A 95 -3.06 -12.39 5.00
CA PRO A 95 -1.85 -13.06 5.41
C PRO A 95 -0.84 -13.17 4.26
N ILE A 96 0.44 -13.09 4.60
CA ILE A 96 1.53 -13.39 3.67
C ILE A 96 1.84 -14.88 3.81
N ASP A 97 1.80 -15.60 2.69
CA ASP A 97 2.19 -17.01 2.65
C ASP A 97 3.71 -17.11 2.54
N PHE A 98 4.37 -17.49 3.62
CA PHE A 98 5.82 -17.70 3.65
C PHE A 98 6.24 -19.14 3.33
N GLU A 99 5.31 -20.09 3.31
CA GLU A 99 5.63 -21.51 3.12
C GLU A 99 5.83 -21.86 1.65
N ASN A 100 5.17 -21.13 0.74
CA ASN A 100 5.22 -21.36 -0.70
C ASN A 100 5.87 -20.21 -1.49
N SER A 101 6.59 -19.30 -0.82
CA SER A 101 7.27 -18.14 -1.44
C SER A 101 8.67 -18.43 -1.96
#